data_AF-A0A0P6VKW4-F1
#
_entry.id   AF-A0A0P6VKW4-F1
#
_cell.length_a   1.000
_cell.length_b   1.000
_cell.length_c   1.000
_cell.angle_alpha   90.00
_cell.angle_beta   90.00
_cell.angle_gamma   90.00
#
_symmetry.space_group_name_H-M   'P 1'
#
loop_
_entity.id
_entity.type
_entity.pdbx_description
1 polymer ?
#
loop_
_entity_poly.entity_id
_entity_poly.type
_entity_poly.pdbx_seq_one_letter_code
_entity_poly.pdbx_strand_id
1 'polypeptide(L)'
;MPVMLFAAGAAAADETIPDFRLRVMRGGTELEIAGGLRPGIAERTEKLLATHPAVTVVHLNSTGGVVKEGLDLFHLFRGRKLDTYVSNICFSACTVAFAGGRERYALDAARIGFHEPINEGGPLAGVGIAKDELRRAYDAAGFNRALVERGLKVPHADLWTPTRDELTAAGVVTGYVDGGRFSASGWGVSVTPATVREEFRKSSPVYAALERSQPGQARELYARVAKLYGRGATSDELFGMVSLRVHELVQPRFANAPDGPILQFGRAMARQFAELQAKDPGMCWQVMRAGSTPAVTALLSEAAQRDERDALVAILQSPATGRTLSKSGQARVMVALRRIVEGRITSAQFALLDRPEIAPADRPDYCVAIAAILDGILQLPERDAAGLLRTFLGQNN
;
A
#
# COMPACT_ATOMS: atom_id res chain seq x y z
N MET A 1 -36.24 56.43 13.10
CA MET A 1 -35.17 55.84 13.94
C MET A 1 -34.48 54.77 13.11
N PRO A 2 -33.17 54.87 12.86
CA PRO A 2 -32.51 54.02 11.88
C PRO A 2 -32.24 52.61 12.44
N VAL A 3 -32.38 51.65 11.55
CA VAL A 3 -32.16 50.20 11.73
C VAL A 3 -30.66 49.94 11.87
N MET A 4 -30.25 49.32 12.98
CA MET A 4 -28.91 48.73 13.12
C MET A 4 -28.88 47.38 12.37
N LEU A 5 -28.06 47.32 11.34
CA LEU A 5 -27.75 46.11 10.58
C LEU A 5 -26.64 45.35 11.32
N PHE A 6 -26.92 44.15 11.83
CA PHE A 6 -25.89 43.24 12.32
C PHE A 6 -25.13 42.65 11.12
N ALA A 7 -23.88 43.05 10.93
CA ALA A 7 -22.97 42.39 10.02
C ALA A 7 -22.43 41.11 10.69
N ALA A 8 -22.72 39.95 10.08
CA ALA A 8 -22.07 38.70 10.43
C ALA A 8 -20.59 38.77 10.03
N GLY A 9 -19.70 38.71 11.02
CA GLY A 9 -18.26 38.58 10.78
C GLY A 9 -17.94 37.20 10.21
N ALA A 10 -17.57 37.13 8.94
CA ALA A 10 -16.89 35.97 8.39
C ALA A 10 -15.52 35.86 9.08
N ALA A 11 -15.28 34.77 9.81
CA ALA A 11 -13.96 34.46 10.34
C ALA A 11 -12.99 34.33 9.15
N ALA A 12 -11.93 35.14 9.15
CA ALA A 12 -10.89 35.10 8.13
C ALA A 12 -10.27 33.69 8.10
N ALA A 13 -10.17 33.11 6.90
CA ALA A 13 -9.52 31.82 6.72
C ALA A 13 -8.02 31.97 6.98
N ASP A 14 -7.50 31.25 7.97
CA ASP A 14 -6.05 31.11 8.19
C ASP A 14 -5.43 30.40 6.97
N GLU A 15 -4.68 31.13 6.16
CA GLU A 15 -4.04 30.68 4.92
C GLU A 15 -2.98 29.57 5.12
N THR A 16 -2.61 29.25 6.37
CA THR A 16 -1.58 28.24 6.67
C THR A 16 -2.10 26.80 6.73
N ILE A 17 -3.42 26.59 6.92
CA ILE A 17 -4.03 25.26 6.95
C ILE A 17 -4.40 24.84 5.52
N PRO A 18 -3.94 23.68 5.00
CA PRO A 18 -4.31 23.22 3.66
C PRO A 18 -5.81 23.00 3.50
N ASP A 19 -6.35 23.22 2.30
CA ASP A 19 -7.75 22.91 2.00
C ASP A 19 -8.08 21.43 2.24
N PHE A 20 -9.28 21.17 2.75
CA PHE A 20 -9.79 19.81 2.85
C PHE A 20 -10.52 19.41 1.57
N ARG A 21 -10.58 18.09 1.36
CA ARG A 21 -11.40 17.46 0.33
C ARG A 21 -12.12 16.25 0.93
N LEU A 22 -13.31 15.97 0.39
CA LEU A 22 -14.16 14.86 0.80
C LEU A 22 -14.40 13.91 -0.38
N ARG A 23 -14.29 12.60 -0.16
CA ARG A 23 -14.55 11.57 -1.18
C ARG A 23 -15.42 10.47 -0.64
N VAL A 24 -16.59 10.28 -1.24
CA VAL A 24 -17.42 9.10 -1.00
C VAL A 24 -16.86 7.94 -1.83
N MET A 25 -16.66 6.79 -1.19
CA MET A 25 -16.03 5.61 -1.78
C MET A 25 -16.94 4.39 -1.65
N ARG A 26 -16.58 3.31 -2.35
CA ARG A 26 -17.15 1.98 -2.14
C ARG A 26 -18.68 1.98 -2.18
N GLY A 27 -19.22 2.61 -3.21
CA GLY A 27 -20.67 2.70 -3.43
C GLY A 27 -21.44 3.45 -2.34
N GLY A 28 -20.79 4.32 -1.54
CA GLY A 28 -21.46 5.09 -0.49
C GLY A 28 -21.33 4.53 0.92
N THR A 29 -20.41 3.60 1.15
CA THR A 29 -20.20 2.97 2.48
C THR A 29 -19.00 3.53 3.24
N GLU A 30 -18.13 4.27 2.56
CA GLU A 30 -16.94 4.87 3.16
C GLU A 30 -16.78 6.34 2.71
N LEU A 31 -16.23 7.16 3.60
CA LEU A 31 -15.95 8.58 3.35
C LEU A 31 -14.49 8.87 3.67
N GLU A 32 -13.73 9.45 2.75
CA GLU A 32 -12.41 9.99 3.03
C GLU A 32 -12.45 11.50 3.26
N ILE A 33 -11.75 11.93 4.31
CA ILE A 33 -11.39 13.30 4.61
C ILE A 33 -9.88 13.44 4.45
N ALA A 34 -9.45 14.26 3.50
CA ALA A 34 -8.03 14.52 3.24
C ALA A 34 -7.72 16.02 3.26
N GLY A 35 -6.52 16.38 3.69
CA GLY A 35 -6.08 17.78 3.80
C GLY A 35 -6.22 18.34 5.22
N GLY A 36 -6.21 19.66 5.38
CA GLY A 36 -6.26 20.30 6.70
C GLY A 36 -7.69 20.46 7.23
N LEU A 37 -7.86 20.40 8.55
CA LEU A 37 -9.15 20.63 9.21
C LEU A 37 -9.47 22.14 9.27
N ARG A 38 -9.80 22.74 8.13
CA ARG A 38 -10.20 24.15 8.03
C ARG A 38 -11.65 24.36 8.50
N PRO A 39 -12.03 25.60 8.88
CA PRO A 39 -13.40 25.92 9.26
C PRO A 39 -14.47 25.40 8.28
N GLY A 40 -15.53 24.82 8.84
CA GLY A 40 -16.67 24.27 8.10
C GLY A 40 -16.45 22.88 7.51
N ILE A 41 -15.35 22.19 7.83
CA ILE A 41 -15.17 20.79 7.42
C ILE A 41 -16.16 19.87 8.13
N ALA A 42 -16.44 20.11 9.42
CA ALA A 42 -17.39 19.32 10.19
C ALA A 42 -18.82 19.44 9.62
N GLU A 43 -19.27 20.68 9.36
CA GLU A 43 -20.58 20.94 8.77
C GLU A 43 -20.73 20.29 7.37
N ARG A 44 -19.70 20.39 6.52
CA ARG A 44 -19.72 19.75 5.20
C ARG A 44 -19.72 18.23 5.30
N THR A 45 -18.99 17.67 6.25
CA THR A 45 -18.99 16.23 6.53
C THR A 45 -20.37 15.76 6.99
N GLU A 46 -21.01 16.49 7.90
CA GLU A 46 -22.37 16.19 8.37
C GLU A 46 -23.39 16.19 7.22
N LYS A 47 -23.37 17.24 6.37
CA LYS A 47 -24.24 17.33 5.19
C LYS A 47 -24.03 16.16 4.22
N LEU A 48 -22.77 15.77 4.00
CA LEU A 48 -22.46 14.66 3.10
C LEU A 48 -22.90 13.31 3.69
N LEU A 49 -22.71 13.09 4.98
CA LEU A 49 -23.18 11.88 5.67
C LEU A 49 -24.72 11.84 5.77
N ALA A 50 -25.42 12.98 5.76
CA ALA A 50 -26.87 13.02 5.70
C ALA A 50 -27.42 12.52 4.34
N THR A 51 -26.69 12.78 3.25
CA THR A 51 -27.06 12.28 1.91
C THR A 51 -26.50 10.88 1.60
N HIS A 52 -25.59 10.37 2.43
CA HIS A 52 -25.01 9.03 2.31
C HIS A 52 -25.14 8.26 3.64
N PRO A 53 -26.37 7.87 4.04
CA PRO A 53 -26.62 7.26 5.34
C PRO A 53 -26.01 5.85 5.50
N ALA A 54 -25.60 5.22 4.41
CA ALA A 54 -24.93 3.92 4.41
C ALA A 54 -23.43 4.00 4.77
N VAL A 55 -22.86 5.20 4.91
CA VAL A 55 -21.46 5.36 5.32
C VAL A 55 -21.29 4.83 6.74
N THR A 56 -20.37 3.89 6.92
CA THR A 56 -20.02 3.31 8.22
C THR A 56 -18.57 3.58 8.62
N VAL A 57 -17.72 4.00 7.69
CA VAL A 57 -16.28 4.23 7.93
C VAL A 57 -15.86 5.60 7.42
N VAL A 58 -15.09 6.34 8.24
CA VAL A 58 -14.45 7.60 7.85
C VAL A 58 -12.94 7.45 7.84
N HIS A 59 -12.33 7.68 6.69
CA HIS A 59 -10.89 7.68 6.48
C HIS A 59 -10.35 9.07 6.78
N LEU A 60 -9.34 9.17 7.63
CA LEU A 60 -8.71 10.42 8.03
C LEU A 60 -7.27 10.44 7.55
N ASN A 61 -6.96 11.36 6.62
CA ASN A 61 -5.63 11.60 6.10
C ASN A 61 -5.30 13.10 6.17
N SER A 62 -4.93 13.55 7.37
CA SER A 62 -4.85 14.97 7.70
C SER A 62 -3.65 15.32 8.58
N THR A 63 -3.04 16.46 8.30
CA THR A 63 -2.02 17.09 9.15
C THR A 63 -2.62 17.82 10.36
N GLY A 64 -3.95 17.86 10.48
CA GLY A 64 -4.66 18.61 11.51
C GLY A 64 -5.14 19.98 11.02
N GLY A 65 -5.37 20.90 11.96
CA GLY A 65 -5.95 22.21 11.70
C GLY A 65 -6.67 22.74 12.93
N VAL A 66 -7.85 23.32 12.72
CA VAL A 66 -8.65 23.93 13.80
C VAL A 66 -9.15 22.87 14.78
N VAL A 67 -8.79 23.00 16.05
CA VAL A 67 -9.16 22.06 17.13
C VAL A 67 -10.67 21.90 17.24
N LYS A 68 -11.43 23.00 17.14
CA LYS A 68 -12.89 22.98 17.19
C LYS A 68 -13.47 22.07 16.10
N GLU A 69 -12.96 22.14 14.86
CA GLU A 69 -13.43 21.28 13.78
C GLU A 69 -13.13 19.80 14.05
N GLY A 70 -11.98 19.50 14.66
CA GLY A 70 -11.65 18.15 15.11
C GLY A 70 -12.62 17.63 16.18
N LEU A 71 -12.99 18.47 17.16
CA LEU A 71 -13.97 18.14 18.20
C LEU A 71 -15.39 17.98 17.63
N ASP A 72 -15.80 18.83 16.70
CA ASP A 72 -17.10 18.72 16.03
C ASP A 72 -17.18 17.39 15.24
N LEU A 73 -16.11 17.02 14.53
CA LEU A 73 -16.00 15.72 13.86
C LEU A 73 -16.02 14.55 14.87
N PHE A 74 -15.33 14.68 16.00
CA PHE A 74 -15.39 13.68 17.08
C PHE A 74 -16.83 13.40 17.52
N HIS A 75 -17.60 14.46 17.80
CA HIS A 75 -19.00 14.33 18.23
C HIS A 75 -19.89 13.76 17.13
N LEU A 76 -19.70 14.20 15.88
CA LEU A 76 -20.43 13.70 14.72
C LEU A 76 -20.22 12.20 14.51
N PHE A 77 -18.96 11.74 14.50
CA PHE A 77 -18.63 10.33 14.28
C PHE A 77 -19.16 9.45 15.41
N ARG A 78 -19.01 9.91 16.65
CA ARG A 78 -19.50 9.19 17.84
C ARG A 78 -21.03 9.09 17.84
N GLY A 79 -21.72 10.19 17.54
CA GLY A 79 -23.19 10.24 17.48
C GLY A 79 -23.76 9.30 16.41
N ARG A 80 -23.04 9.15 15.29
CA ARG A 80 -23.40 8.23 14.20
C ARG A 80 -22.83 6.81 14.33
N LYS A 81 -22.03 6.54 15.37
CA LYS A 81 -21.35 5.25 15.60
C LYS A 81 -20.49 4.80 14.40
N LEU A 82 -19.84 5.74 13.73
CA LEU A 82 -18.94 5.46 12.61
C LEU A 82 -17.63 4.88 13.12
N ASP A 83 -17.02 4.01 12.33
CA ASP A 83 -15.63 3.62 12.52
C ASP A 83 -14.72 4.68 11.88
N THR A 84 -13.55 4.92 12.47
CA THR A 84 -12.53 5.79 11.87
C THR A 84 -11.32 4.97 11.46
N TYR A 85 -10.66 5.40 10.39
CA TYR A 85 -9.53 4.68 9.82
C TYR A 85 -8.44 5.64 9.32
N VAL A 86 -7.18 5.33 9.59
CA VAL A 86 -6.02 6.09 9.10
C VAL A 86 -5.16 5.20 8.22
N SER A 87 -5.00 5.57 6.95
CA SER A 87 -4.13 4.85 6.01
C SER A 87 -2.74 5.46 5.88
N ASN A 88 -2.59 6.77 6.10
CA ASN A 88 -1.32 7.47 5.95
C ASN A 88 -0.95 8.28 7.21
N ILE A 89 -1.61 9.42 7.44
CA ILE A 89 -1.29 10.30 8.56
C ILE A 89 -2.53 10.88 9.22
N CYS A 90 -2.48 11.01 10.54
CA CYS A 90 -3.48 11.75 11.31
C CYS A 90 -2.79 12.49 12.46
N PHE A 91 -2.56 13.79 12.27
CA PHE A 91 -1.79 14.60 13.21
C PHE A 91 -2.65 15.69 13.87
N SER A 92 -2.25 16.10 15.07
CA SER A 92 -2.84 17.25 15.76
C SER A 92 -4.35 17.10 15.94
N ALA A 93 -5.15 18.11 15.57
CA ALA A 93 -6.62 18.07 15.61
C ALA A 93 -7.26 16.88 14.86
N CYS A 94 -6.56 16.25 13.90
CA CYS A 94 -7.06 14.99 13.31
C CYS A 94 -7.20 13.88 14.37
N THR A 95 -6.30 13.82 15.34
CA THR A 95 -6.29 12.75 16.34
C THR A 95 -7.52 12.76 17.24
N VAL A 96 -8.09 13.93 17.53
CA VAL A 96 -9.36 14.02 18.23
C VAL A 96 -10.54 13.62 17.34
N ALA A 97 -10.55 13.99 16.05
CA ALA A 97 -11.57 13.49 15.13
C ALA A 97 -11.52 11.94 15.03
N PHE A 98 -10.31 11.37 14.93
CA PHE A 98 -10.08 9.92 14.93
C PHE A 98 -10.61 9.25 16.21
N ALA A 99 -10.41 9.87 17.37
CA ALA A 99 -10.91 9.38 18.65
C ALA A 99 -12.45 9.26 18.72
N GLY A 100 -13.19 9.92 17.81
CA GLY A 100 -14.65 9.85 17.73
C GLY A 100 -15.18 8.55 17.14
N GLY A 101 -14.32 7.74 16.52
CA GLY A 101 -14.69 6.45 15.96
C GLY A 101 -15.07 5.43 17.04
N ARG A 102 -16.11 4.63 16.75
CA ARG A 102 -16.48 3.45 17.55
C ARG A 102 -15.32 2.46 17.57
N GLU A 103 -14.96 1.97 16.39
CA GLU A 103 -13.68 1.30 16.16
C GLU A 103 -12.70 2.26 15.46
N ARG A 104 -11.42 2.09 15.75
CA ARG A 104 -10.34 2.99 15.34
C ARG A 104 -9.24 2.17 14.70
N TYR A 105 -9.26 2.13 13.37
CA TYR A 105 -8.37 1.30 12.58
C TYR A 105 -7.17 2.09 12.03
N ALA A 106 -6.05 1.40 11.83
CA ALA A 106 -4.89 1.97 11.16
C ALA A 106 -4.19 0.93 10.26
N LEU A 107 -3.54 1.39 9.20
CA LEU A 107 -2.52 0.57 8.52
C LEU A 107 -1.24 0.52 9.35
N ASP A 108 -0.44 -0.52 9.15
CA ASP A 108 0.85 -0.69 9.84
C ASP A 108 1.81 0.48 9.62
N ALA A 109 1.79 1.08 8.42
CA ALA A 109 2.62 2.24 8.07
C ALA A 109 1.99 3.59 8.49
N ALA A 110 0.75 3.60 8.99
CA ALA A 110 0.06 4.83 9.33
C ALA A 110 0.67 5.49 10.57
N ARG A 111 0.74 6.83 10.56
CA ARG A 111 1.29 7.61 11.66
C ARG A 111 0.21 8.47 12.30
N ILE A 112 0.06 8.32 13.61
CA ILE A 112 -0.82 9.14 14.44
C ILE A 112 0.07 9.98 15.35
N GLY A 113 -0.16 11.29 15.38
CA GLY A 113 0.79 12.24 15.97
C GLY A 113 0.14 13.31 16.82
N PHE A 114 0.71 13.56 17.99
CA PHE A 114 0.16 14.44 19.01
C PHE A 114 1.12 15.61 19.30
N HIS A 115 0.53 16.77 19.50
CA HIS A 115 1.18 17.94 20.08
C HIS A 115 0.14 18.83 20.76
N GLU A 116 0.58 19.86 21.48
CA GLU A 116 -0.32 20.84 22.07
C GLU A 116 -1.01 21.72 21.01
N PRO A 117 -2.27 22.15 21.23
CA PRO A 117 -2.90 23.11 20.34
C PRO A 117 -2.22 24.48 20.41
N ILE A 118 -2.21 25.21 19.29
CA ILE A 118 -1.76 26.61 19.27
C ILE A 118 -2.81 27.45 20.00
N ASN A 119 -2.38 28.20 21.01
CA ASN A 119 -3.21 29.19 21.67
C ASN A 119 -3.07 30.52 20.93
N GLU A 120 -3.76 30.72 19.82
CA GLU A 120 -3.72 32.02 19.13
C GLU A 120 -4.48 33.09 19.92
N GLY A 121 -3.72 34.03 20.52
CA GLY A 121 -3.94 35.49 20.61
C GLY A 121 -5.27 36.09 21.09
N GLY A 122 -6.31 35.33 21.40
CA GLY A 122 -7.58 35.85 21.92
C GLY A 122 -7.55 36.12 23.43
N PRO A 123 -8.61 36.72 24.01
CA PRO A 123 -8.69 37.03 25.45
C PRO A 123 -8.56 35.80 26.38
N LEU A 124 -8.66 34.59 25.80
CA LEU A 124 -8.54 33.29 26.48
C LEU A 124 -7.27 32.52 26.09
N ALA A 125 -6.37 33.11 25.30
CA ALA A 125 -5.06 32.53 25.01
C ALA A 125 -4.27 32.42 26.32
N GLY A 126 -4.05 31.18 26.78
CA GLY A 126 -3.43 30.88 28.08
C GLY A 126 -4.36 30.23 29.12
N VAL A 127 -5.66 30.12 28.85
CA VAL A 127 -6.64 29.53 29.79
C VAL A 127 -6.74 27.99 29.67
N GLY A 128 -6.01 27.37 28.74
CA GLY A 128 -5.95 25.90 28.63
C GLY A 128 -7.24 25.21 28.18
N ILE A 129 -8.29 25.96 27.83
CA ILE A 129 -9.63 25.45 27.48
C ILE A 129 -9.56 24.40 26.36
N ALA A 130 -8.83 24.69 25.28
CA ALA A 130 -8.65 23.76 24.18
C ALA A 130 -7.96 22.46 24.61
N LYS A 131 -6.97 22.54 25.51
CA LYS A 131 -6.32 21.34 26.08
C LYS A 131 -7.29 20.53 26.93
N ASP A 132 -8.15 21.18 27.71
CA ASP A 132 -9.10 20.48 28.57
C ASP A 132 -10.24 19.85 27.77
N GLU A 133 -10.70 20.48 26.69
CA GLU A 133 -11.65 19.88 25.75
C GLU A 133 -11.04 18.65 25.05
N LEU A 134 -9.80 18.76 24.56
CA LEU A 134 -9.08 17.65 23.98
C LEU A 134 -8.91 16.50 24.98
N ARG A 135 -8.50 16.79 26.23
CA ARG A 135 -8.42 15.78 27.31
C ARG A 135 -9.74 15.07 27.51
N ARG A 136 -10.84 15.80 27.67
CA ARG A 136 -12.18 15.21 27.85
C ARG A 136 -12.58 14.33 26.67
N ALA A 137 -12.30 14.73 25.44
CA ALA A 137 -12.60 13.94 24.26
C ALA A 137 -11.77 12.65 24.21
N TYR A 138 -10.46 12.72 24.48
CA TYR A 138 -9.60 11.54 24.54
C TYR A 138 -9.96 10.59 25.69
N ASP A 139 -10.25 11.12 26.88
CA ASP A 139 -10.71 10.34 28.03
C ASP A 139 -12.03 9.62 27.69
N ALA A 140 -12.98 10.32 27.05
CA ALA A 140 -14.24 9.72 26.61
C ALA A 140 -14.05 8.66 25.50
N ALA A 141 -12.96 8.72 24.74
CA ALA A 141 -12.56 7.70 23.76
C ALA A 141 -11.82 6.50 24.38
N GLY A 142 -11.49 6.58 25.68
CA GLY A 142 -10.75 5.55 26.40
C GLY A 142 -9.24 5.58 26.17
N PHE A 143 -8.69 6.72 25.75
CA PHE A 143 -7.24 6.84 25.58
C PHE A 143 -6.56 6.82 26.96
N ASN A 144 -5.39 6.19 27.04
CA ASN A 144 -4.62 6.16 28.28
C ASN A 144 -4.18 7.58 28.67
N ARG A 145 -4.43 7.94 29.93
CA ARG A 145 -4.14 9.26 30.49
C ARG A 145 -2.67 9.69 30.32
N ALA A 146 -1.70 8.79 30.51
CA ALA A 146 -0.28 9.13 30.39
C ALA A 146 0.10 9.48 28.94
N LEU A 147 -0.49 8.78 27.96
CA LEU A 147 -0.33 9.13 26.55
C LEU A 147 -0.91 10.52 26.26
N VAL A 148 -2.13 10.79 26.72
CA VAL A 148 -2.79 12.09 26.52
C VAL A 148 -1.98 13.23 27.14
N GLU A 149 -1.50 13.05 28.37
CA GLU A 149 -0.67 14.04 29.06
C GLU A 149 0.64 14.30 28.33
N ARG A 150 1.31 13.25 27.84
CA ARG A 150 2.54 13.38 27.07
C ARG A 150 2.29 14.12 25.76
N GLY A 151 1.26 13.71 25.00
CA GLY A 151 0.93 14.31 23.71
C GLY A 151 0.60 15.80 23.80
N LEU A 152 -0.19 16.21 24.80
CA LEU A 152 -0.58 17.62 24.99
C LEU A 152 0.50 18.50 25.65
N LYS A 153 1.68 17.92 25.97
CA LYS A 153 2.88 18.63 26.43
C LYS A 153 3.92 18.82 25.33
N VAL A 154 3.81 18.08 24.22
CA VAL A 154 4.74 18.24 23.09
C VAL A 154 4.51 19.63 22.49
N PRO A 155 5.55 20.47 22.34
CA PRO A 155 5.41 21.82 21.80
C PRO A 155 4.70 21.83 20.45
N HIS A 156 3.93 22.89 20.17
CA HIS A 156 3.14 22.97 18.92
C HIS A 156 3.97 22.97 17.64
N ALA A 157 5.26 23.31 17.74
CA ALA A 157 6.22 23.25 16.63
C ALA A 157 6.80 21.84 16.42
N ASP A 158 6.62 20.93 17.38
CA ASP A 158 7.09 19.56 17.36
C ASP A 158 5.92 18.58 17.13
N LEU A 159 6.25 17.33 16.85
CA LEU A 159 5.27 16.26 16.70
C LEU A 159 5.80 14.97 17.33
N TRP A 160 5.07 14.44 18.31
CA TRP A 160 5.33 13.10 18.82
C TRP A 160 4.44 12.09 18.11
N THR A 161 5.05 11.14 17.42
CA THR A 161 4.36 9.99 16.82
C THR A 161 4.68 8.74 17.63
N PRO A 162 3.75 8.25 18.48
CA PRO A 162 3.95 7.00 19.22
C PRO A 162 4.07 5.82 18.26
N THR A 163 4.73 4.77 18.74
CA THR A 163 4.84 3.49 18.04
C THR A 163 3.49 2.76 17.97
N ARG A 164 3.39 1.76 17.10
CA ARG A 164 2.24 0.85 17.00
C ARG A 164 1.80 0.33 18.37
N ASP A 165 2.75 -0.21 19.12
CA ASP A 165 2.50 -0.85 20.40
C ASP A 165 2.05 0.18 21.45
N GLU A 166 2.65 1.38 21.45
CA GLU A 166 2.20 2.48 22.31
C GLU A 166 0.76 2.93 21.97
N LEU A 167 0.41 3.03 20.68
CA LEU A 167 -0.94 3.41 20.25
C LEU A 167 -1.99 2.36 20.65
N THR A 168 -1.69 1.07 20.47
CA THR A 168 -2.58 -0.03 20.88
C THR A 168 -2.71 -0.12 22.40
N ALA A 169 -1.58 -0.12 23.13
CA ALA A 169 -1.58 -0.21 24.59
C ALA A 169 -2.31 0.98 25.24
N ALA A 170 -2.27 2.15 24.60
CA ALA A 170 -2.98 3.34 25.05
C ALA A 170 -4.45 3.42 24.59
N GLY A 171 -4.98 2.43 23.87
CA GLY A 171 -6.37 2.43 23.40
C GLY A 171 -6.65 3.44 22.27
N VAL A 172 -5.60 4.00 21.65
CA VAL A 172 -5.74 4.95 20.52
C VAL A 172 -6.26 4.21 19.30
N VAL A 173 -5.60 3.11 18.94
CA VAL A 173 -5.98 2.23 17.82
C VAL A 173 -6.57 0.94 18.39
N THR A 174 -7.79 0.60 17.98
CA THR A 174 -8.47 -0.64 18.41
C THR A 174 -8.15 -1.82 17.50
N GLY A 175 -7.64 -1.58 16.28
CA GLY A 175 -7.17 -2.64 15.40
C GLY A 175 -6.27 -2.15 14.28
N TYR A 176 -5.26 -2.95 13.93
CA TYR A 176 -4.51 -2.77 12.70
C TYR A 176 -5.07 -3.68 11.63
N VAL A 177 -5.19 -3.16 10.41
CA VAL A 177 -5.85 -3.84 9.29
C VAL A 177 -4.89 -3.91 8.10
N ASP A 178 -5.09 -4.88 7.24
CA ASP A 178 -4.39 -4.97 5.96
C ASP A 178 -4.95 -3.99 4.93
N GLY A 179 -4.32 -3.96 3.75
CA GLY A 179 -4.75 -3.15 2.62
C GLY A 179 -6.03 -3.64 1.94
N GLY A 180 -6.62 -4.75 2.37
CA GLY A 180 -7.79 -5.38 1.78
C GLY A 180 -9.11 -4.99 2.44
N ARG A 181 -9.09 -4.59 3.72
CA ARG A 181 -10.33 -4.31 4.48
C ARG A 181 -11.07 -3.06 4.02
N PHE A 182 -10.38 -1.93 3.87
CA PHE A 182 -10.97 -0.62 3.54
C PHE A 182 -10.46 -0.09 2.19
N SER A 183 -11.16 0.89 1.62
CA SER A 183 -10.77 1.48 0.34
C SER A 183 -9.41 2.17 0.46
N ALA A 184 -8.62 2.13 -0.62
CA ALA A 184 -7.35 2.82 -0.66
C ALA A 184 -7.59 4.33 -0.49
N SER A 185 -6.85 4.93 0.44
CA SER A 185 -6.92 6.35 0.81
C SER A 185 -5.52 6.88 1.11
N GLY A 186 -5.36 8.21 1.18
CA GLY A 186 -4.10 8.85 1.56
C GLY A 186 -3.25 9.38 0.40
N TRP A 187 -3.64 9.14 -0.86
CA TRP A 187 -3.14 9.88 -2.04
C TRP A 187 -3.93 11.16 -2.33
N GLY A 188 -4.88 11.49 -1.44
CA GLY A 188 -5.84 12.57 -1.60
C GLY A 188 -7.12 12.12 -2.32
N VAL A 189 -8.04 13.07 -2.48
CA VAL A 189 -9.40 12.83 -2.98
C VAL A 189 -9.52 12.89 -4.51
N SER A 190 -8.71 13.72 -5.17
CA SER A 190 -8.75 13.88 -6.63
C SER A 190 -7.47 13.30 -7.24
N VAL A 191 -7.41 11.97 -7.29
CA VAL A 191 -6.24 11.26 -7.85
C VAL A 191 -6.31 11.27 -9.37
N THR A 192 -5.24 11.78 -9.98
CA THR A 192 -5.06 11.81 -11.44
C THR A 192 -4.02 10.77 -11.87
N PRO A 193 -3.91 10.44 -13.17
CA PRO A 193 -2.81 9.61 -13.66
C PRO A 193 -1.42 10.20 -13.31
N ALA A 194 -1.30 11.52 -13.20
CA ALA A 194 -0.05 12.18 -12.78
C ALA A 194 0.26 11.95 -11.30
N THR A 195 -0.76 11.99 -10.44
CA THR A 195 -0.63 11.64 -9.01
C THR A 195 -0.17 10.19 -8.86
N VAL A 196 -0.82 9.26 -9.56
CA VAL A 196 -0.44 7.84 -9.52
C VAL A 196 1.00 7.65 -9.99
N ARG A 197 1.38 8.32 -11.08
CA ARG A 197 2.76 8.27 -11.59
C ARG A 197 3.78 8.69 -10.52
N GLU A 198 3.52 9.78 -9.82
CA GLU A 198 4.40 10.28 -8.77
C GLU A 198 4.53 9.26 -7.63
N GLU A 199 3.42 8.74 -7.13
CA GLU A 199 3.39 7.73 -6.06
C GLU A 199 4.11 6.43 -6.49
N PHE A 200 3.90 6.01 -7.73
CA PHE A 200 4.56 4.82 -8.27
C PHE A 200 6.07 5.06 -8.36
N ARG A 201 6.52 6.22 -8.86
CA ARG A 201 7.95 6.56 -8.92
C ARG A 201 8.61 6.63 -7.54
N LYS A 202 7.90 7.06 -6.49
CA LYS A 202 8.38 7.01 -5.11
C LYS A 202 8.52 5.57 -4.61
N SER A 203 7.59 4.69 -4.99
CA SER A 203 7.55 3.31 -4.51
C SER A 203 8.59 2.38 -5.14
N SER A 204 8.93 2.53 -6.43
CA SER A 204 9.84 1.61 -7.10
C SER A 204 10.47 2.19 -8.39
N PRO A 205 11.78 1.95 -8.64
CA PRO A 205 12.44 2.37 -9.88
C PRO A 205 11.93 1.62 -11.13
N VAL A 206 11.22 0.49 -10.96
CA VAL A 206 10.61 -0.27 -12.07
C VAL A 206 9.66 0.61 -12.88
N TYR A 207 8.90 1.50 -12.23
CA TYR A 207 7.96 2.36 -12.95
C TYR A 207 8.67 3.40 -13.81
N ALA A 208 9.80 3.94 -13.37
CA ALA A 208 10.61 4.81 -14.21
C ALA A 208 11.23 4.06 -15.41
N ALA A 209 11.60 2.79 -15.22
CA ALA A 209 12.05 1.93 -16.32
C ALA A 209 10.91 1.59 -17.31
N LEU A 210 9.71 1.36 -16.80
CA LEU A 210 8.51 1.11 -17.62
C LEU A 210 8.11 2.34 -18.43
N GLU A 211 8.16 3.54 -17.83
CA GLU A 211 7.90 4.80 -18.54
C GLU A 211 8.84 5.00 -19.74
N ARG A 212 10.13 4.69 -19.57
CA ARG A 212 11.13 4.81 -20.65
C ARG A 212 10.95 3.77 -21.75
N SER A 213 10.69 2.53 -21.35
CA SER A 213 10.64 1.40 -22.29
C SER A 213 9.29 1.24 -22.99
N GLN A 214 8.19 1.65 -22.35
CA GLN A 214 6.81 1.43 -22.78
C GLN A 214 5.87 2.59 -22.33
N PRO A 215 6.10 3.83 -22.81
CA PRO A 215 5.39 5.02 -22.30
C PRO A 215 3.86 4.98 -22.49
N GLY A 216 3.37 4.36 -23.57
CA GLY A 216 1.92 4.18 -23.79
C GLY A 216 1.28 3.30 -22.71
N GLN A 217 1.93 2.16 -22.42
CA GLN A 217 1.43 1.18 -21.45
C GLN A 217 1.52 1.69 -20.01
N ALA A 218 2.57 2.44 -19.67
CA ALA A 218 2.68 3.10 -18.38
C ALA A 218 1.53 4.11 -18.16
N ARG A 219 1.21 4.93 -19.16
CA ARG A 219 0.08 5.88 -19.09
C ARG A 219 -1.26 5.19 -18.89
N GLU A 220 -1.50 4.09 -19.60
CA GLU A 220 -2.73 3.30 -19.46
C GLU A 220 -2.85 2.68 -18.06
N LEU A 221 -1.76 2.11 -17.52
CA LEU A 221 -1.69 1.59 -16.16
C LEU A 221 -2.07 2.67 -15.13
N TYR A 222 -1.46 3.86 -15.22
CA TYR A 222 -1.74 4.94 -14.27
C TYR A 222 -3.18 5.45 -14.37
N ALA A 223 -3.74 5.52 -15.58
CA ALA A 223 -5.14 5.89 -15.77
C ALA A 223 -6.10 4.85 -15.16
N ARG A 224 -5.79 3.57 -15.32
CA ARG A 224 -6.58 2.47 -14.73
C ARG A 224 -6.54 2.51 -13.20
N VAL A 225 -5.37 2.70 -12.61
CA VAL A 225 -5.19 2.82 -11.14
C VAL A 225 -5.97 4.03 -10.61
N ALA A 226 -5.82 5.21 -11.23
CA ALA A 226 -6.53 6.42 -10.80
C ALA A 226 -8.05 6.22 -10.79
N LYS A 227 -8.59 5.57 -11.82
CA LYS A 227 -10.02 5.24 -11.92
C LYS A 227 -10.48 4.27 -10.82
N LEU A 228 -9.72 3.21 -10.57
CA LEU A 228 -10.06 2.20 -9.55
C LEU A 228 -9.95 2.78 -8.13
N TYR A 229 -8.86 3.50 -7.85
CA TYR A 229 -8.70 4.24 -6.59
C TYR A 229 -9.89 5.18 -6.37
N GLY A 230 -10.24 5.99 -7.36
CA GLY A 230 -11.37 6.95 -7.27
C GLY A 230 -12.72 6.30 -6.95
N ARG A 231 -12.95 5.05 -7.35
CA ARG A 231 -14.16 4.27 -7.04
C ARG A 231 -14.14 3.60 -5.66
N GLY A 232 -12.99 3.61 -4.99
CA GLY A 232 -12.80 2.96 -3.69
C GLY A 232 -12.26 1.54 -3.78
N ALA A 233 -11.47 1.19 -4.79
CA ALA A 233 -10.71 -0.06 -4.76
C ALA A 233 -9.79 -0.10 -3.53
N THR A 234 -9.56 -1.29 -2.98
CA THR A 234 -8.66 -1.50 -1.83
C THR A 234 -7.20 -1.46 -2.26
N SER A 235 -6.28 -1.27 -1.32
CA SER A 235 -4.84 -1.30 -1.64
C SER A 235 -4.42 -2.67 -2.18
N ASP A 236 -5.02 -3.75 -1.69
CA ASP A 236 -4.74 -5.12 -2.14
C ASP A 236 -5.28 -5.36 -3.57
N GLU A 237 -6.48 -4.88 -3.89
CA GLU A 237 -7.04 -4.93 -5.25
C GLU A 237 -6.18 -4.16 -6.25
N LEU A 238 -5.72 -2.96 -5.85
CA LEU A 238 -4.82 -2.15 -6.67
C LEU A 238 -3.47 -2.85 -6.85
N PHE A 239 -2.89 -3.39 -5.78
CA PHE A 239 -1.62 -4.11 -5.83
C PHE A 239 -1.71 -5.32 -6.76
N GLY A 240 -2.73 -6.18 -6.60
CA GLY A 240 -2.92 -7.36 -7.43
C GLY A 240 -3.05 -7.00 -8.91
N MET A 241 -3.88 -5.99 -9.22
CA MET A 241 -4.05 -5.52 -10.59
C MET A 241 -2.74 -4.95 -11.19
N VAL A 242 -2.00 -4.15 -10.41
CA VAL A 242 -0.71 -3.58 -10.85
C VAL A 242 0.32 -4.68 -11.05
N SER A 243 0.44 -5.62 -10.11
CA SER A 243 1.40 -6.73 -10.17
C SER A 243 1.18 -7.57 -11.43
N LEU A 244 -0.06 -7.96 -11.69
CA LEU A 244 -0.43 -8.69 -12.92
C LEU A 244 -0.11 -7.87 -14.18
N ARG A 245 -0.48 -6.58 -14.20
CA ARG A 245 -0.21 -5.75 -15.38
C ARG A 245 1.29 -5.52 -15.62
N VAL A 246 2.09 -5.34 -14.57
CA VAL A 246 3.55 -5.21 -14.71
C VAL A 246 4.14 -6.52 -15.22
N HIS A 247 3.68 -7.67 -14.71
CA HIS A 247 4.09 -8.98 -15.21
C HIS A 247 3.80 -9.12 -16.72
N GLU A 248 2.57 -8.84 -17.17
CA GLU A 248 2.19 -8.86 -18.60
C GLU A 248 3.08 -7.95 -19.48
N LEU A 249 3.51 -6.80 -18.96
CA LEU A 249 4.32 -5.84 -19.70
C LEU A 249 5.81 -6.23 -19.74
N VAL A 250 6.30 -6.92 -18.72
CA VAL A 250 7.70 -7.35 -18.65
C VAL A 250 7.89 -8.70 -19.36
N GLN A 251 6.92 -9.61 -19.26
CA GLN A 251 7.07 -10.99 -19.67
C GLN A 251 7.54 -11.18 -21.14
N PRO A 252 7.04 -10.42 -22.13
CA PRO A 252 7.56 -10.48 -23.51
C PRO A 252 9.03 -10.06 -23.67
N ARG A 253 9.60 -9.33 -22.69
CA ARG A 253 11.01 -8.92 -22.70
C ARG A 253 11.94 -10.05 -22.29
N PHE A 254 11.47 -11.04 -21.53
CA PHE A 254 12.33 -12.14 -21.05
C PHE A 254 12.96 -12.91 -22.20
N ALA A 255 12.21 -13.21 -23.26
CA ALA A 255 12.70 -14.00 -24.40
C ALA A 255 13.95 -13.41 -25.08
N ASN A 256 14.16 -12.09 -24.98
CA ASN A 256 15.27 -11.38 -25.62
C ASN A 256 16.16 -10.59 -24.64
N ALA A 257 15.96 -10.74 -23.33
CA ALA A 257 16.77 -10.07 -22.31
C ALA A 257 18.25 -10.50 -22.42
N PRO A 258 19.27 -9.64 -22.24
CA PRO A 258 20.67 -10.06 -22.28
C PRO A 258 21.02 -11.07 -21.18
N ASP A 259 22.15 -11.79 -21.32
CA ASP A 259 22.52 -12.91 -20.43
C ASP A 259 22.59 -12.47 -18.96
N GLY A 260 23.28 -11.37 -18.67
CA GLY A 260 23.40 -10.84 -17.31
C GLY A 260 22.05 -10.56 -16.62
N PRO A 261 21.18 -9.69 -17.18
CA PRO A 261 19.87 -9.39 -16.60
C PRO A 261 18.94 -10.60 -16.43
N ILE A 262 18.87 -11.53 -17.40
CA ILE A 262 18.00 -12.71 -17.26
C ILE A 262 18.51 -13.67 -16.19
N LEU A 263 19.84 -13.82 -16.06
CA LEU A 263 20.45 -14.62 -14.98
C LEU A 263 20.27 -13.96 -13.61
N GLN A 264 20.33 -12.63 -13.55
CA GLN A 264 20.03 -11.88 -12.32
C GLN A 264 18.59 -12.12 -11.89
N PHE A 265 17.64 -12.08 -12.82
CA PHE A 265 16.24 -12.38 -12.55
C PHE A 265 16.04 -13.83 -12.09
N GLY A 266 16.69 -14.80 -12.76
CA GLY A 266 16.66 -16.21 -12.36
C GLY A 266 17.15 -16.43 -10.93
N ARG A 267 18.26 -15.78 -10.54
CA ARG A 267 18.78 -15.81 -9.16
C ARG A 267 17.82 -15.18 -8.16
N ALA A 268 17.22 -14.04 -8.49
CA ALA A 268 16.24 -13.39 -7.63
C ALA A 268 15.02 -14.29 -7.40
N MET A 269 14.50 -14.91 -8.46
CA MET A 269 13.35 -15.82 -8.39
C MET A 269 13.68 -17.09 -7.58
N ALA A 270 14.85 -17.70 -7.77
CA ALA A 270 15.30 -18.84 -6.98
C ALA A 270 15.36 -18.51 -5.48
N ARG A 271 15.94 -17.35 -5.13
CA ARG A 271 15.99 -16.85 -3.74
C ARG A 271 14.59 -16.65 -3.16
N GLN A 272 13.69 -16.00 -3.90
CA GLN A 272 12.32 -15.79 -3.45
C GLN A 272 11.62 -17.12 -3.16
N PHE A 273 11.80 -18.12 -4.03
CA PHE A 273 11.13 -19.41 -3.87
C PHE A 273 11.67 -20.18 -2.68
N ALA A 274 12.98 -20.13 -2.44
CA ALA A 274 13.58 -20.70 -1.23
C ALA A 274 13.05 -20.03 0.05
N GLU A 275 12.96 -18.69 0.06
CA GLU A 275 12.42 -17.94 1.21
C GLU A 275 10.93 -18.21 1.44
N LEU A 276 10.12 -18.29 0.37
CA LEU A 276 8.70 -18.62 0.47
C LEU A 276 8.51 -20.04 0.98
N GLN A 277 9.21 -21.02 0.42
CA GLN A 277 9.11 -22.43 0.83
C GLN A 277 9.45 -22.62 2.31
N ALA A 278 10.45 -21.89 2.82
CA ALA A 278 10.85 -21.96 4.23
C ALA A 278 9.76 -21.43 5.19
N LYS A 279 8.85 -20.57 4.72
CA LYS A 279 7.80 -19.94 5.54
C LYS A 279 6.42 -20.56 5.32
N ASP A 280 6.10 -20.87 4.07
CA ASP A 280 4.89 -21.55 3.63
C ASP A 280 5.24 -22.44 2.41
N PRO A 281 5.29 -23.77 2.58
CA PRO A 281 5.75 -24.69 1.54
C PRO A 281 5.01 -24.59 0.20
N GLY A 282 3.74 -24.16 0.19
CA GLY A 282 2.91 -24.08 -1.01
C GLY A 282 2.84 -22.70 -1.65
N MET A 283 3.41 -21.67 -1.01
CA MET A 283 3.18 -20.27 -1.39
C MET A 283 3.79 -19.88 -2.74
N CYS A 284 4.86 -20.55 -3.18
CA CYS A 284 5.45 -20.26 -4.50
C CYS A 284 4.45 -20.46 -5.66
N TRP A 285 3.48 -21.36 -5.49
CA TRP A 285 2.46 -21.64 -6.50
C TRP A 285 1.58 -20.41 -6.77
N GLN A 286 1.27 -19.62 -5.73
CA GLN A 286 0.54 -18.36 -5.86
C GLN A 286 1.30 -17.40 -6.79
N VAL A 287 2.61 -17.26 -6.57
CA VAL A 287 3.47 -16.38 -7.39
C VAL A 287 3.49 -16.84 -8.85
N MET A 288 3.64 -18.15 -9.08
CA MET A 288 3.70 -18.71 -10.44
C MET A 288 2.40 -18.58 -11.24
N ARG A 289 1.23 -18.52 -10.57
CA ARG A 289 -0.07 -18.63 -11.25
C ARG A 289 -0.92 -17.37 -11.21
N ALA A 290 -0.87 -16.65 -10.09
CA ALA A 290 -1.73 -15.50 -9.83
C ALA A 290 -0.93 -14.22 -9.56
N GLY A 291 0.40 -14.27 -9.69
CA GLY A 291 1.30 -13.17 -9.35
C GLY A 291 1.43 -12.97 -7.84
N SER A 292 2.19 -11.94 -7.47
CA SER A 292 2.42 -11.58 -6.07
C SER A 292 1.19 -10.92 -5.45
N THR A 293 1.01 -11.13 -4.15
CA THR A 293 0.06 -10.42 -3.30
C THR A 293 0.82 -9.71 -2.17
N PRO A 294 0.22 -8.76 -1.45
CA PRO A 294 0.87 -8.15 -0.29
C PRO A 294 1.30 -9.18 0.76
N ALA A 295 0.49 -10.24 0.96
CA ALA A 295 0.83 -11.35 1.84
C ALA A 295 2.07 -12.13 1.38
N VAL A 296 2.20 -12.41 0.08
CA VAL A 296 3.41 -13.02 -0.50
C VAL A 296 4.61 -12.09 -0.28
N THR A 297 4.48 -10.80 -0.59
CA THR A 297 5.58 -9.84 -0.46
C THR A 297 6.04 -9.71 0.99
N ALA A 298 5.12 -9.75 1.97
CA ALA A 298 5.45 -9.73 3.40
C ALA A 298 6.25 -10.97 3.86
N LEU A 299 6.16 -12.09 3.15
CA LEU A 299 6.96 -13.28 3.40
C LEU A 299 8.38 -13.18 2.81
N LEU A 300 8.68 -12.20 1.96
CA LEU A 300 9.99 -12.06 1.34
C LEU A 300 10.88 -11.07 2.11
N SER A 301 12.17 -11.39 2.23
CA SER A 301 13.16 -10.46 2.75
C SER A 301 13.29 -9.24 1.85
N GLU A 302 13.65 -8.08 2.42
CA GLU A 302 13.87 -6.89 1.61
C GLU A 302 14.95 -7.11 0.55
N ALA A 303 15.93 -7.97 0.83
CA ALA A 303 16.98 -8.31 -0.12
C ALA A 303 16.42 -9.08 -1.32
N ALA A 304 15.57 -10.09 -1.10
CA ALA A 304 14.90 -10.80 -2.18
C ALA A 304 13.99 -9.88 -3.01
N GLN A 305 13.28 -8.94 -2.36
CA GLN A 305 12.47 -7.95 -3.06
C GLN A 305 13.34 -6.97 -3.89
N ARG A 306 14.48 -6.53 -3.35
CA ARG A 306 15.44 -5.66 -4.08
C ARG A 306 16.04 -6.38 -5.29
N ASP A 307 16.48 -7.62 -5.12
CA ASP A 307 17.13 -8.41 -6.18
C ASP A 307 16.21 -8.58 -7.40
N GLU A 308 14.92 -8.89 -7.17
CA GLU A 308 13.92 -8.99 -8.24
C GLU A 308 13.71 -7.64 -8.93
N ARG A 309 13.49 -6.59 -8.14
CA ARG A 309 13.27 -5.23 -8.65
C ARG A 309 14.40 -4.79 -9.57
N ASP A 310 15.64 -4.97 -9.13
CA ASP A 310 16.82 -4.52 -9.85
C ASP A 310 17.01 -5.32 -11.15
N ALA A 311 16.71 -6.62 -11.14
CA ALA A 311 16.68 -7.46 -12.33
C ALA A 311 15.60 -7.00 -13.33
N LEU A 312 14.38 -6.69 -12.86
CA LEU A 312 13.29 -6.17 -13.70
C LEU A 312 13.67 -4.82 -14.33
N VAL A 313 14.30 -3.93 -13.55
CA VAL A 313 14.81 -2.65 -14.06
C VAL A 313 15.85 -2.89 -15.17
N ALA A 314 16.82 -3.79 -14.93
CA ALA A 314 17.85 -4.12 -15.91
C ALA A 314 17.26 -4.68 -17.21
N ILE A 315 16.26 -5.57 -17.11
CA ILE A 315 15.57 -6.16 -18.27
C ILE A 315 14.81 -5.09 -19.07
N LEU A 316 14.07 -4.22 -18.40
CA LEU A 316 13.29 -3.16 -19.06
C LEU A 316 14.17 -2.13 -19.78
N GLN A 317 15.38 -1.88 -19.28
CA GLN A 317 16.31 -0.90 -19.83
C GLN A 317 17.26 -1.47 -20.89
N SER A 318 17.42 -2.79 -20.94
CA SER A 318 18.36 -3.43 -21.84
C SER A 318 17.84 -3.52 -23.28
N PRO A 319 18.73 -3.44 -24.29
CA PRO A 319 18.38 -3.79 -25.66
C PRO A 319 18.07 -5.29 -25.77
N ALA A 320 17.18 -5.63 -26.71
CA ALA A 320 16.77 -7.02 -26.99
C ALA A 320 17.86 -7.78 -27.78
N THR A 321 18.92 -8.20 -27.10
CA THR A 321 20.07 -8.89 -27.72
C THR A 321 20.13 -10.39 -27.42
N GLY A 322 19.37 -10.84 -26.41
CA GLY A 322 19.30 -12.23 -26.02
C GLY A 322 18.65 -13.10 -27.09
N ARG A 323 18.98 -14.39 -27.09
CA ARG A 323 18.35 -15.40 -27.94
C ARG A 323 17.95 -16.59 -27.09
N THR A 324 16.76 -17.13 -27.36
CA THR A 324 16.32 -18.41 -26.81
C THR A 324 17.13 -19.54 -27.43
N LEU A 325 17.17 -20.70 -26.76
CA LEU A 325 17.79 -21.89 -27.29
C LEU A 325 16.96 -22.45 -28.47
N SER A 326 17.65 -22.99 -29.48
CA SER A 326 17.00 -23.81 -30.52
C SER A 326 16.38 -25.07 -29.91
N LYS A 327 15.44 -25.73 -30.60
CA LYS A 327 14.84 -27.00 -30.10
C LYS A 327 15.89 -28.06 -29.75
N SER A 328 16.92 -28.24 -30.58
CA SER A 328 18.02 -29.16 -30.31
C SER A 328 18.90 -28.70 -29.14
N GLY A 329 19.13 -27.39 -29.01
CA GLY A 329 19.81 -26.80 -27.87
C GLY A 329 19.05 -27.03 -26.57
N GLN A 330 17.74 -26.81 -26.55
CA GLN A 330 16.86 -27.06 -25.41
C GLN A 330 16.93 -28.54 -24.99
N ALA A 331 16.81 -29.48 -25.93
CA ALA A 331 16.90 -30.90 -25.63
C ALA A 331 18.25 -31.28 -24.98
N ARG A 332 19.36 -30.77 -25.51
CA ARG A 332 20.70 -30.99 -24.94
C ARG A 332 20.80 -30.43 -23.52
N VAL A 333 20.38 -29.19 -23.32
CA VAL A 333 20.47 -28.51 -22.02
C VAL A 333 19.55 -29.14 -20.99
N MET A 334 18.35 -29.60 -21.38
CA MET A 334 17.42 -30.32 -20.50
C MET A 334 17.99 -31.66 -20.02
N VAL A 335 18.78 -32.37 -20.83
CA VAL A 335 19.48 -33.59 -20.38
C VAL A 335 20.53 -33.24 -19.32
N ALA A 336 21.29 -32.16 -19.50
CA ALA A 336 22.25 -31.70 -18.50
C ALA A 336 21.54 -31.26 -17.20
N LEU A 337 20.44 -30.52 -17.31
CA LEU A 337 19.63 -30.10 -16.17
C LEU A 337 19.09 -31.30 -15.38
N ARG A 338 18.56 -32.32 -16.07
CA ARG A 338 18.05 -33.54 -15.42
C ARG A 338 19.11 -34.22 -14.57
N ARG A 339 20.37 -34.26 -15.01
CA ARG A 339 21.49 -34.80 -14.23
C ARG A 339 21.83 -33.93 -13.01
N ILE A 340 21.71 -32.60 -13.12
CA ILE A 340 21.97 -31.68 -12.01
C ILE A 340 20.93 -31.82 -10.90
N VAL A 341 19.65 -32.00 -11.28
CA VAL A 341 18.54 -32.14 -10.32
C VAL A 341 18.27 -33.58 -9.92
N GLU A 342 19.04 -34.54 -10.46
CA GLU A 342 18.94 -35.96 -10.12
C GLU A 342 19.17 -36.15 -8.62
N GLY A 343 18.27 -36.89 -7.97
CA GLY A 343 18.29 -37.10 -6.53
C GLY A 343 17.83 -35.90 -5.68
N ARG A 344 17.58 -34.72 -6.27
CA ARG A 344 17.00 -33.56 -5.57
C ARG A 344 15.47 -33.55 -5.61
N ILE A 345 14.89 -34.09 -6.68
CA ILE A 345 13.44 -34.18 -6.90
C ILE A 345 13.05 -35.54 -7.45
N THR A 346 11.86 -36.02 -7.09
CA THR A 346 11.31 -37.29 -7.57
C THR A 346 10.69 -37.15 -8.97
N SER A 347 10.49 -38.28 -9.66
CA SER A 347 9.76 -38.28 -10.95
C SER A 347 8.32 -37.77 -10.79
N ALA A 348 7.68 -38.02 -9.64
CA ALA A 348 6.35 -37.52 -9.34
C ALA A 348 6.34 -35.99 -9.20
N GLN A 349 7.31 -35.43 -8.46
CA GLN A 349 7.50 -33.97 -8.33
C GLN A 349 7.82 -33.33 -9.69
N PHE A 350 8.68 -33.94 -10.50
CA PHE A 350 8.99 -33.44 -11.84
C PHE A 350 7.73 -33.39 -12.73
N ALA A 351 6.89 -34.43 -12.66
CA ALA A 351 5.65 -34.51 -13.43
C ALA A 351 4.58 -33.47 -13.02
N LEU A 352 4.70 -32.84 -11.84
CA LEU A 352 3.82 -31.73 -11.45
C LEU A 352 4.05 -30.48 -12.31
N LEU A 353 5.25 -30.28 -12.85
CA LEU A 353 5.59 -29.10 -13.63
C LEU A 353 4.84 -29.01 -14.96
N ASP A 354 4.43 -30.17 -15.49
CA ASP A 354 3.69 -30.28 -16.76
C ASP A 354 2.16 -30.20 -16.55
N ARG A 355 1.67 -30.14 -15.30
CA ARG A 355 0.23 -30.11 -15.04
C ARG A 355 -0.34 -28.69 -15.22
N PRO A 356 -1.50 -28.55 -15.89
CA PRO A 356 -2.15 -27.25 -16.05
C PRO A 356 -2.70 -26.70 -14.74
N GLU A 357 -3.02 -27.56 -13.76
CA GLU A 357 -3.49 -27.17 -12.43
C GLU A 357 -2.87 -28.06 -11.36
N ILE A 358 -2.62 -27.46 -10.18
CA ILE A 358 -2.00 -28.14 -9.03
C ILE A 358 -2.99 -28.11 -7.87
N ALA A 359 -3.38 -29.28 -7.38
CA ALA A 359 -4.23 -29.41 -6.21
C ALA A 359 -3.54 -28.82 -4.97
N PRO A 360 -4.26 -28.25 -3.97
CA PRO A 360 -3.67 -27.69 -2.77
C PRO A 360 -2.67 -28.61 -2.07
N ALA A 361 -2.95 -29.91 -2.02
CA ALA A 361 -2.07 -30.92 -1.42
C ALA A 361 -0.74 -31.14 -2.18
N ASP A 362 -0.73 -30.88 -3.49
CA ASP A 362 0.44 -31.08 -4.37
C ASP A 362 1.30 -29.79 -4.47
N ARG A 363 0.82 -28.64 -3.96
CA ARG A 363 1.54 -27.35 -4.06
C ARG A 363 2.92 -27.36 -3.40
N PRO A 364 3.11 -27.96 -2.20
CA PRO A 364 4.44 -28.06 -1.60
C PRO A 364 5.43 -28.81 -2.50
N ASP A 365 5.02 -29.95 -3.06
CA ASP A 365 5.85 -30.76 -3.96
C ASP A 365 6.13 -30.06 -5.29
N TYR A 366 5.15 -29.33 -5.82
CA TYR A 366 5.35 -28.45 -6.98
C TYR A 366 6.40 -27.37 -6.66
N CYS A 367 6.33 -26.78 -5.48
CA CYS A 367 7.29 -25.76 -5.04
C CYS A 367 8.71 -26.29 -4.84
N VAL A 368 8.85 -27.50 -4.30
CA VAL A 368 10.13 -28.23 -4.26
C VAL A 368 10.67 -28.44 -5.68
N ALA A 369 9.82 -28.91 -6.59
CA ALA A 369 10.20 -29.19 -7.97
C ALA A 369 10.72 -27.94 -8.69
N ILE A 370 9.95 -26.85 -8.66
CA ILE A 370 10.31 -25.63 -9.39
C ILE A 370 11.54 -24.94 -8.80
N ALA A 371 11.70 -24.93 -7.47
CA ALA A 371 12.90 -24.38 -6.83
C ALA A 371 14.16 -25.15 -7.24
N ALA A 372 14.11 -26.49 -7.21
CA ALA A 372 15.23 -27.32 -7.63
C ALA A 372 15.59 -27.16 -9.12
N ILE A 373 14.57 -26.97 -9.98
CA ILE A 373 14.78 -26.67 -11.40
C ILE A 373 15.47 -25.33 -11.58
N LEU A 374 15.03 -24.26 -10.90
CA LEU A 374 15.67 -22.95 -11.01
C LEU A 374 17.12 -22.96 -10.52
N ASP A 375 17.37 -23.60 -9.37
CA ASP A 375 18.73 -23.78 -8.86
C ASP A 375 19.59 -24.62 -9.81
N GLY A 376 19.01 -25.65 -10.42
CA GLY A 376 19.68 -26.49 -11.41
C GLY A 376 20.03 -25.71 -12.68
N ILE A 377 19.12 -24.84 -13.16
CA ILE A 377 19.36 -23.99 -14.32
C ILE A 377 20.54 -23.06 -14.06
N LEU A 378 20.62 -22.48 -12.85
CA LEU A 378 21.69 -21.55 -12.47
C LEU A 378 23.06 -22.23 -12.28
N GLN A 379 23.11 -23.57 -12.25
CA GLN A 379 24.35 -24.37 -12.22
C GLN A 379 24.88 -24.75 -13.62
N LEU A 380 24.10 -24.49 -14.68
CA LEU A 380 24.54 -24.70 -16.05
C LEU A 380 25.58 -23.65 -16.48
N PRO A 381 26.37 -23.89 -17.54
CA PRO A 381 27.18 -22.87 -18.17
C PRO A 381 26.34 -21.61 -18.49
N GLU A 382 26.91 -20.44 -18.28
CA GLU A 382 26.18 -19.15 -18.27
C GLU A 382 25.25 -18.97 -19.49
N ARG A 383 25.73 -19.30 -20.69
CA ARG A 383 24.94 -19.20 -21.93
C ARG A 383 23.78 -20.19 -22.00
N ASP A 384 23.98 -21.41 -21.51
CA ASP A 384 22.95 -22.45 -21.48
C ASP A 384 21.88 -22.09 -20.42
N ALA A 385 22.31 -21.61 -19.25
CA ALA A 385 21.43 -21.10 -18.19
C ALA A 385 20.57 -19.92 -18.69
N ALA A 386 21.21 -18.90 -19.27
CA ALA A 386 20.51 -17.73 -19.80
C ALA A 386 19.55 -18.12 -20.92
N GLY A 387 19.99 -18.95 -21.87
CA GLY A 387 19.15 -19.44 -22.96
C GLY A 387 17.93 -20.21 -22.48
N LEU A 388 18.07 -21.04 -21.44
CA LEU A 388 16.96 -21.82 -20.89
C LEU A 388 16.01 -20.95 -20.05
N LEU A 389 16.51 -19.99 -19.26
CA LEU A 389 15.66 -19.03 -18.54
C LEU A 389 14.81 -18.21 -19.49
N ARG A 390 15.36 -17.75 -20.63
CA ARG A 390 14.58 -17.04 -21.65
C ARG A 390 13.46 -17.90 -22.23
N THR A 391 13.74 -19.18 -22.48
CA THR A 391 12.72 -20.11 -22.98
C THR A 391 11.64 -20.33 -21.92
N PHE A 392 12.02 -20.54 -20.66
CA PHE A 392 11.09 -20.82 -19.58
C PHE A 392 10.21 -19.61 -19.23
N LEU A 393 10.81 -18.42 -19.13
CA LEU A 393 10.12 -17.19 -18.71
C LEU A 393 9.48 -16.41 -19.86
N GLY A 394 9.96 -16.60 -21.09
CA GLY A 394 9.49 -15.89 -22.28
C GLY A 394 8.32 -16.58 -23.00
N GLN A 395 7.85 -17.73 -22.54
CA GLN A 395 6.66 -18.39 -23.08
C GLN A 395 5.39 -17.78 -22.47
N ASN A 396 4.44 -17.41 -23.33
CA ASN A 396 3.05 -17.19 -22.91
C ASN A 396 2.44 -18.56 -22.64
N ASN A 397 2.20 -18.88 -21.37
CA ASN A 397 1.29 -19.97 -21.02
C ASN A 397 -0.15 -19.50 -21.10
#